data_AF-A0A2M8DCW8-F1
#
_entry.id   AF-A0A2M8DCW8-F1
#
_cell.length_a   1.000
_cell.length_b   1.000
_cell.length_c   1.000
_cell.angle_alpha   90.00
_cell.angle_beta   90.00
_cell.angle_gamma   90.00
#
_symmetry.space_group_name_H-M   'P 1'
#
loop_
_entity.id
_entity.type
_entity.pdbx_description
1 polymer ?
#
loop_
_entity_poly.entity_id
_entity_poly.type
_entity_poly.pdbx_seq_one_letter_code
_entity_poly.pdbx_strand_id
1 'polypeptide(L)'
;MNVTLLGGLVKAVVDIKKEIIIIDAAMHADEERYLLDLGSNQDDLWGINFYPNLAGDDFIEFDSMINLRPRMNNFSRSVDDENIRNKIKAIVNKLIKK
;
A
#
# COMPACT_ATOMS: atom_id res chain seq x y z
N MET A 1 6.56 0.62 26.06
CA MET A 1 7.17 -0.40 25.17
C MET A 1 6.76 -0.03 23.76
N ASN A 2 7.64 0.58 22.96
CA ASN A 2 7.32 0.91 21.57
C ASN A 2 7.50 -0.34 20.72
N VAL A 3 6.37 -0.84 20.28
CA VAL A 3 6.15 -2.04 19.50
C VAL A 3 6.50 -1.73 18.03
N THR A 4 7.76 -1.46 17.74
CA THR A 4 8.32 -1.70 16.38
C THR A 4 8.44 -3.22 16.22
N LEU A 5 7.29 -3.92 16.17
CA LEU A 5 7.26 -5.37 15.96
C LEU A 5 7.70 -5.62 14.50
N LEU A 6 8.89 -6.23 14.36
CA LEU A 6 9.50 -6.72 13.12
C LEU A 6 10.06 -5.62 12.19
N GLY A 7 11.31 -5.19 12.43
CA GLY A 7 12.14 -4.52 11.41
C GLY A 7 11.75 -3.08 11.00
N GLY A 8 10.70 -2.51 11.61
CA GLY A 8 10.15 -1.21 11.23
C GLY A 8 9.15 -1.28 10.07
N LEU A 9 8.63 -2.46 9.72
CA LEU A 9 7.60 -2.61 8.69
C LEU A 9 6.35 -1.79 9.06
N VAL A 10 5.91 -0.92 8.15
CA VAL A 10 4.63 -0.19 8.26
C VAL A 10 3.72 -0.62 7.11
N LYS A 11 2.54 -1.13 7.42
CA LYS A 11 1.55 -1.46 6.39
C LYS A 11 0.88 -0.19 5.88
N ALA A 12 0.48 -0.22 4.61
CA ALA A 12 -0.30 0.86 4.04
C ALA A 12 -1.20 0.38 2.90
N VAL A 13 -2.31 1.08 2.69
CA VAL A 13 -3.14 0.96 1.49
C VAL A 13 -3.25 2.31 0.82
N VAL A 14 -3.03 2.31 -0.50
CA VAL A 14 -3.04 3.49 -1.36
C VAL A 14 -4.30 3.47 -2.22
N ASP A 15 -5.05 4.57 -2.21
CA ASP A 15 -6.05 4.87 -3.23
C ASP A 15 -5.35 5.62 -4.39
N ILE A 16 -5.18 4.93 -5.51
CA ILE A 16 -4.44 5.49 -6.67
C ILE A 16 -5.24 6.53 -7.45
N LYS A 17 -6.55 6.65 -7.22
CA LYS A 17 -7.43 7.59 -7.91
C LYS A 17 -7.63 8.86 -7.11
N LYS A 18 -7.79 8.74 -5.79
CA LYS A 18 -7.91 9.89 -4.87
C LYS A 18 -6.57 10.40 -4.36
N GLU A 19 -5.49 9.64 -4.57
CA GLU A 19 -4.15 9.93 -4.06
C GLU A 19 -4.13 10.09 -2.53
N ILE A 20 -4.74 9.13 -1.83
CA ILE A 20 -4.79 9.07 -0.36
C ILE A 20 -4.10 7.78 0.09
N ILE A 21 -3.43 7.82 1.25
CA ILE A 21 -2.80 6.66 1.87
C ILE A 21 -3.31 6.54 3.32
N ILE A 22 -3.69 5.33 3.71
CA ILE A 22 -3.84 4.97 5.13
C ILE A 22 -2.64 4.10 5.51
N ILE A 23 -2.05 4.39 6.65
CA ILE A 23 -0.85 3.73 7.16
C ILE A 23 -1.09 3.20 8.58
N ASP A 24 -0.33 2.17 8.94
CA ASP A 24 -0.15 1.67 10.30
C ASP A 24 -1.43 1.11 10.96
N ALA A 25 -2.12 0.20 10.27
CA ALA A 25 -3.10 -0.68 10.90
C ALA A 25 -2.55 -2.09 11.16
N ALA A 26 -3.33 -2.90 11.88
CA ALA A 26 -3.00 -4.29 12.16
C ALA A 26 -2.90 -5.11 10.85
N MET A 27 -3.85 -4.92 9.94
CA MET A 27 -3.89 -5.59 8.63
C MET A 27 -4.18 -4.59 7.50
N HIS A 28 -3.69 -4.86 6.29
CA HIS A 28 -4.06 -4.09 5.09
C HIS A 28 -5.57 -4.10 4.84
N ALA A 29 -6.28 -5.17 5.24
CA ALA A 29 -7.73 -5.25 5.13
C ALA A 29 -8.45 -4.19 5.99
N ASP A 30 -7.87 -3.80 7.13
CA ASP A 30 -8.43 -2.74 7.98
C ASP A 30 -8.28 -1.36 7.31
N GLU A 31 -7.12 -1.11 6.70
CA GLU A 31 -6.81 0.10 5.94
C GLU A 31 -7.68 0.22 4.68
N GLU A 32 -7.82 -0.89 3.94
CA GLU A 32 -8.72 -1.00 2.79
C GLU A 32 -10.16 -0.71 3.21
N ARG A 33 -10.61 -1.32 4.30
CA ARG A 33 -11.97 -1.12 4.81
C ARG A 33 -12.22 0.34 5.16
N TYR A 34 -11.28 1.00 5.82
CA TYR A 34 -11.40 2.41 6.16
C TYR A 34 -11.49 3.30 4.91
N LEU A 35 -10.69 3.05 3.88
CA LEU A 35 -10.79 3.78 2.60
C LEU A 35 -12.13 3.54 1.90
N LEU A 36 -12.64 2.32 1.92
CA LEU A 36 -13.97 2.01 1.38
C LEU A 36 -15.08 2.77 2.12
N ASP A 37 -14.99 2.87 3.44
CA ASP A 37 -15.95 3.64 4.26
C ASP A 37 -15.83 5.16 4.01
N LEU A 38 -14.67 5.66 3.56
CA LEU A 38 -14.48 7.01 3.02
C LEU A 38 -14.89 7.16 1.54
N GLY A 39 -15.54 6.14 0.98
CA GLY A 39 -16.12 6.14 -0.37
C GLY A 39 -15.11 5.90 -1.48
N SER A 40 -13.97 5.27 -1.21
CA SER A 40 -13.05 4.82 -2.26
C SER A 40 -13.63 3.64 -3.02
N ASN A 41 -13.20 3.46 -4.28
CA ASN A 41 -13.57 2.26 -5.03
C ASN A 41 -12.51 1.19 -4.76
N GLN A 42 -12.94 -0.03 -4.45
CA GLN A 42 -12.03 -1.13 -4.17
C GLN A 42 -10.98 -1.32 -5.27
N ASP A 43 -11.36 -1.22 -6.54
CA ASP A 43 -10.46 -1.44 -7.69
C ASP A 43 -9.36 -0.36 -7.79
N ASP A 44 -9.49 0.76 -7.08
CA ASP A 44 -8.47 1.79 -6.98
C ASP A 44 -7.56 1.60 -5.74
N LEU A 45 -7.78 0.57 -4.91
CA LEU A 45 -7.04 0.33 -3.65
C LEU A 45 -5.95 -0.74 -3.83
N TRP A 46 -4.73 -0.42 -3.37
CA TRP A 46 -3.57 -1.32 -3.44
C TRP A 46 -2.78 -1.32 -2.14
N GLY A 47 -2.49 -2.51 -1.63
CA GLY A 47 -1.71 -2.70 -0.41
C GLY A 47 -0.21 -2.70 -0.68
N ILE A 48 0.54 -2.02 0.17
CA ILE A 48 2.00 -1.94 0.16
C ILE A 48 2.55 -2.05 1.58
N ASN A 49 3.85 -2.26 1.70
CA ASN A 49 4.57 -2.10 2.96
C ASN A 49 5.67 -1.07 2.80
N PHE A 50 5.90 -0.29 3.85
CA PHE A 50 7.07 0.55 3.98
C PHE A 50 8.10 -0.10 4.90
N TYR A 51 9.37 0.03 4.51
CA TYR A 51 10.51 -0.27 5.35
C TYR A 51 11.30 1.04 5.58
N PRO A 52 10.95 1.85 6.60
CA PRO A 52 11.56 3.16 6.85
C PRO A 52 13.09 3.12 7.00
N ASN A 53 13.62 1.99 7.45
CA ASN A 53 15.06 1.76 7.61
C ASN A 53 15.79 1.49 6.29
N LEU A 54 15.07 1.16 5.20
CA LEU A 54 15.62 0.92 3.87
C LEU A 54 15.46 2.18 3.00
N ALA A 55 16.40 2.41 2.08
CA ALA A 55 16.43 3.61 1.24
C ALA A 55 16.22 3.25 -0.24
N GLY A 56 15.92 4.26 -1.05
CA GLY A 56 15.69 4.07 -2.48
C GLY A 56 14.47 3.20 -2.76
N ASP A 57 14.58 2.31 -3.75
CA ASP A 57 13.49 1.43 -4.17
C ASP A 57 13.09 0.39 -3.10
N ASP A 58 14.00 0.04 -2.19
CA ASP A 58 13.74 -0.92 -1.11
C ASP A 58 12.84 -0.35 0.01
N PHE A 59 12.54 0.95 -0.03
CA PHE A 59 11.62 1.60 0.90
C PHE A 59 10.18 1.09 0.75
N ILE A 60 9.76 0.71 -0.47
CA ILE A 60 8.38 0.32 -0.79
C ILE A 60 8.36 -1.12 -1.30
N GLU A 61 7.64 -1.98 -0.59
CA GLU A 61 7.33 -3.34 -1.01
C GLU A 61 5.86 -3.44 -1.43
N PHE A 62 5.59 -4.14 -2.53
CA PHE A 62 4.26 -4.25 -3.13
C PHE A 62 3.49 -5.51 -2.70
N ASP A 63 3.94 -6.21 -1.66
CA ASP A 63 3.35 -7.48 -1.21
C ASP A 63 2.22 -7.26 -0.20
N SER A 64 1.00 -7.64 -0.59
CA SER A 64 -0.16 -7.64 0.29
C SER A 64 -1.20 -8.67 -0.14
N MET A 65 -1.89 -9.28 0.84
CA MET A 65 -2.98 -10.22 0.55
C MET A 65 -4.14 -9.57 -0.20
N ILE A 66 -4.40 -8.27 0.01
CA ILE A 66 -5.51 -7.58 -0.66
C ILE A 66 -5.27 -7.40 -2.17
N ASN A 67 -4.02 -7.56 -2.63
CA ASN A 67 -3.66 -7.39 -4.04
C ASN A 67 -4.02 -8.62 -4.90
N LEU A 68 -4.35 -9.77 -4.29
CA LEU A 68 -4.74 -10.96 -5.04
C LEU A 68 -6.12 -10.75 -5.70
N ARG A 69 -6.12 -10.32 -6.97
CA ARG A 69 -7.31 -9.85 -7.70
C ARG A 69 -7.33 -10.37 -9.13
N PRO A 70 -7.67 -11.66 -9.35
CA PRO A 70 -7.77 -12.23 -10.69
C PRO A 70 -8.73 -11.45 -11.61
N ARG A 71 -9.80 -10.85 -11.06
CA ARG A 71 -10.75 -10.02 -11.82
C ARG A 71 -10.13 -8.77 -12.46
N MET A 72 -9.00 -8.31 -11.93
CA MET A 72 -8.24 -7.15 -12.41
C MET A 72 -6.94 -7.58 -13.12
N ASN A 73 -6.81 -8.84 -13.51
CA ASN A 73 -5.58 -9.39 -14.10
C ASN A 73 -4.35 -9.32 -13.17
N ASN A 74 -4.55 -9.36 -11.84
CA ASN A 74 -3.47 -9.42 -10.84
C ASN A 74 -3.53 -10.76 -10.08
N PHE A 75 -2.61 -11.67 -10.38
CA PHE A 75 -2.67 -13.06 -9.89
C PHE A 75 -1.73 -13.33 -8.72
N SER A 76 -0.97 -12.33 -8.30
CA SER A 76 -0.06 -12.41 -7.16
C SER A 76 -0.51 -11.51 -6.01
N ARG A 77 0.22 -11.57 -4.90
CA ARG A 77 0.12 -10.59 -3.80
C ARG A 77 0.90 -9.30 -4.11
N SER A 78 1.70 -9.31 -5.17
CA SER A 78 2.35 -8.12 -5.68
C SER A 78 1.37 -7.23 -6.44
N VAL A 79 1.81 -6.04 -6.81
CA VAL A 79 1.17 -5.25 -7.87
C VAL A 79 1.84 -5.61 -9.18
N ASP A 80 1.20 -6.38 -10.05
CA ASP A 80 1.82 -6.92 -11.26
C ASP A 80 1.93 -5.86 -12.38
N ASP A 81 1.01 -4.89 -12.41
CA ASP A 81 1.00 -3.80 -13.39
C ASP A 81 2.02 -2.70 -13.04
N GLU A 82 2.98 -2.45 -13.92
CA GLU A 82 4.04 -1.47 -13.74
C GLU A 82 3.52 -0.02 -13.71
N ASN A 83 2.47 0.31 -14.46
CA ASN A 83 1.87 1.64 -14.41
C ASN A 83 1.23 1.91 -13.05
N ILE A 84 0.60 0.89 -12.44
CA ILE A 84 0.05 1.00 -11.09
C ILE A 84 1.18 1.19 -10.08
N ARG A 85 2.28 0.42 -10.18
CA ARG A 85 3.46 0.64 -9.31
C ARG A 85 3.99 2.06 -9.41
N ASN A 86 4.15 2.57 -10.63
CA ASN A 86 4.68 3.93 -10.86
C ASN A 86 3.74 5.00 -10.29
N LYS A 87 2.41 4.83 -10.41
CA LYS A 87 1.43 5.70 -9.76
C LYS A 87 1.57 5.66 -8.24
N ILE A 88 1.65 4.47 -7.64
CA ILE A 88 1.85 4.31 -6.20
C ILE A 88 3.12 5.02 -5.75
N LYS A 89 4.26 4.80 -6.42
CA LYS A 89 5.54 5.48 -6.11
C LYS A 89 5.39 7.00 -6.17
N ALA A 90 4.73 7.53 -7.18
CA ALA A 90 4.50 8.97 -7.32
C ALA A 90 3.66 9.54 -6.16
N ILE A 91 2.59 8.84 -5.76
CA ILE A 91 1.73 9.24 -4.63
C ILE A 91 2.52 9.18 -3.31
N VAL A 92 3.27 8.10 -3.09
CA VAL A 92 4.11 7.95 -1.90
C VAL A 92 5.13 9.08 -1.80
N ASN A 93 5.86 9.37 -2.89
CA ASN A 93 6.86 10.45 -2.92
C ASN A 93 6.24 11.84 -2.71
N LYS A 94 4.96 12.01 -3.06
CA LYS A 94 4.21 13.25 -2.84
C LYS A 94 3.79 13.42 -1.37
N LEU A 95 3.39 12.34 -0.71
CA LEU A 95 2.75 12.39 0.61
C LEU A 95 3.69 12.11 1.78
N ILE A 96 4.73 11.31 1.57
CA ILE A 96 5.65 10.88 2.62
C ILE A 96 6.99 11.60 2.46
N LYS A 97 7.37 12.37 3.48
CA LYS A 97 8.72 12.93 3.60
C LYS A 97 9.56 12.01 4.48
N LYS A 98 10.70 11.60 3.93
CA LYS A 98 11.72 10.86 4.67
C LYS A 98 12.73 11.82 5.29
#